data_AF-A0A453QLR3-F1
#
_entry.id   AF-A0A453QLR3-F1
#
_cell.length_a   1.000
_cell.length_b   1.000
_cell.length_c   1.000
_cell.angle_alpha   90.00
_cell.angle_beta   90.00
_cell.angle_gamma   90.00
#
_symmetry.space_group_name_H-M   'P 1'
#
loop_
_entity.id
_entity.type
_entity.pdbx_description
1 polymer ?
#
loop_
_entity_poly.entity_id
_entity_poly.type
_entity_poly.pdbx_seq_one_letter_code
_entity_poly.pdbx_strand_id
1 'polypeptide(L)'
;AIIALVTMSVFLRTRMTISFTHANYYMGALFFSIFMIMLNGIPEMSMQIGRLPSFYKQKSYYFYSSWAYAIPASVLKVPISILDSLVWISITYYGIGYTPTVSR
;
A
#
# COMPACT_ATOMS: atom_id res chain seq x y z
N ALA A 1 5.53 0.18 -5.29
CA ALA A 1 6.21 1.21 -6.10
C ALA A 1 5.60 1.42 -7.51
N ILE A 2 5.49 0.39 -8.36
CA ILE A 2 5.02 0.54 -9.77
C ILE A 2 3.64 1.22 -9.87
N ILE A 3 2.67 0.77 -9.06
CA ILE A 3 1.31 1.35 -9.03
C ILE A 3 1.34 2.82 -8.57
N ALA A 4 2.26 3.19 -7.67
CA ALA A 4 2.41 4.58 -7.23
C ALA A 4 2.92 5.48 -8.37
N LEU A 5 3.86 4.98 -9.19
CA LEU A 5 4.36 5.68 -10.37
C LEU A 5 3.28 5.84 -11.45
N VAL A 6 2.49 4.79 -11.68
CA VAL A 6 1.33 4.86 -12.61
C VAL A 6 0.33 5.90 -12.09
N THR A 7 -0.01 5.87 -10.80
CA THR A 7 -0.93 6.83 -10.17
C THR A 7 -0.42 8.27 -10.29
N MET A 8 0.86 8.50 -10.00
CA MET A 8 1.53 9.79 -10.19
C MET A 8 1.46 10.25 -11.64
N SER A 9 1.69 9.36 -12.61
CA SER A 9 1.66 9.71 -14.02
C SER A 9 0.28 10.15 -14.52
N VAL A 10 -0.80 9.57 -13.95
CA VAL A 10 -2.19 9.89 -14.28
C VAL A 10 -2.61 11.24 -13.69
N PHE A 11 -2.15 11.57 -12.48
CA PHE A 11 -2.56 12.78 -11.74
C PHE A 11 -1.42 13.81 -11.61
N LEU A 12 -0.70 14.07 -12.70
CA LEU A 12 0.54 14.83 -12.67
C LEU A 12 0.31 16.35 -12.45
N ARG A 13 1.05 16.92 -11.50
CA ARG A 13 0.95 18.31 -10.99
C ARG A 13 0.91 19.43 -12.04
N THR A 14 1.49 19.26 -13.22
CA THR A 14 1.77 20.35 -14.19
C THR A 14 0.54 21.02 -14.82
N ARG A 15 -0.69 20.59 -14.51
CA ARG A 15 -1.93 21.13 -15.09
C ARG A 15 -2.89 21.80 -14.11
N MET A 16 -2.51 22.04 -12.85
CA MET A 16 -3.49 22.51 -11.85
C MET A 16 -3.46 24.03 -11.64
N THR A 17 -4.54 24.70 -12.05
CA THR A 17 -4.86 26.11 -11.76
C THR A 17 -5.90 26.17 -10.63
N ILE A 18 -6.27 27.35 -10.12
CA ILE A 18 -7.30 27.46 -9.06
C ILE A 18 -8.68 27.48 -9.74
N SER A 19 -9.33 26.31 -9.87
CA SER A 19 -10.67 26.17 -10.44
C SER A 19 -11.41 24.95 -9.88
N PHE A 20 -12.74 24.97 -9.91
CA PHE A 20 -13.62 23.90 -9.42
C PHE A 20 -13.31 22.53 -10.06
N THR A 21 -12.89 22.51 -11.32
CA THR A 21 -12.49 21.29 -12.02
C THR A 21 -11.29 20.61 -11.37
N HIS A 22 -10.35 21.38 -10.80
CA HIS A 22 -9.18 20.83 -10.11
C HIS A 22 -9.52 20.21 -8.76
N ALA A 23 -10.53 20.74 -8.06
CA ALA A 23 -11.04 20.12 -6.83
C ALA A 23 -11.57 18.70 -7.10
N ASN A 24 -12.30 18.51 -8.21
CA ASN A 24 -12.75 17.18 -8.64
C ASN A 24 -11.58 16.26 -9.02
N TYR A 25 -10.52 16.78 -9.64
CA TYR A 25 -9.32 15.98 -9.92
C TYR A 25 -8.61 15.52 -8.64
N TYR A 26 -8.47 16.39 -7.63
CA TYR A 26 -7.92 15.99 -6.33
C TYR A 26 -8.79 14.94 -5.64
N MET A 27 -10.11 15.11 -5.65
CA MET A 27 -11.03 14.15 -5.04
C MET A 27 -10.99 12.79 -5.76
N GLY A 28 -10.88 12.80 -7.09
CA GLY A 28 -10.68 11.60 -7.90
C GLY A 28 -9.34 10.91 -7.63
N ALA A 29 -8.26 11.68 -7.45
CA ALA A 29 -6.95 11.16 -7.11
C ALA A 29 -6.94 10.47 -5.73
N LEU A 30 -7.60 11.07 -4.73
CA LEU A 30 -7.75 10.47 -3.40
C LEU A 30 -8.57 9.19 -3.44
N PHE A 31 -9.71 9.19 -4.14
CA PHE A 31 -10.53 7.98 -4.32
C PHE A 31 -9.73 6.85 -4.98
N PHE A 32 -9.04 7.16 -6.09
CA PHE A 32 -8.22 6.19 -6.80
C PHE A 32 -7.07 5.66 -5.94
N SER A 33 -6.43 6.51 -5.14
CA SER A 33 -5.39 6.10 -4.21
C SER A 33 -5.91 5.10 -3.17
N ILE A 34 -7.07 5.36 -2.56
CA ILE A 34 -7.68 4.46 -1.59
C ILE A 34 -8.06 3.13 -2.25
N PHE A 35 -8.66 3.20 -3.44
CA PHE A 35 -9.05 2.02 -4.21
C PHE A 35 -7.84 1.14 -4.54
N MET A 36 -6.73 1.73 -4.98
CA MET A 36 -5.50 1.01 -5.29
C MET A 36 -4.85 0.38 -4.05
N ILE A 37 -4.86 1.07 -2.91
CA ILE A 37 -4.37 0.49 -1.63
C ILE A 37 -5.22 -0.72 -1.25
N MET A 38 -6.55 -0.63 -1.40
CA MET A 38 -7.46 -1.73 -1.10
C MET A 38 -7.19 -2.95 -2.00
N LEU A 39 -6.98 -2.73 -3.30
CA LEU A 39 -6.63 -3.80 -4.25
C LEU A 39 -5.28 -4.46 -3.96
N ASN A 40 -4.33 -3.73 -3.38
CA ASN A 40 -3.01 -4.27 -3.02
C ASN A 40 -3.11 -5.38 -1.95
N GLY A 41 -4.18 -5.41 -1.15
CA GLY A 41 -4.42 -6.48 -0.19
C GLY A 41 -4.64 -7.86 -0.81
N ILE A 42 -5.12 -7.94 -2.06
CA ILE A 42 -5.41 -9.21 -2.76
C ILE A 42 -4.15 -10.05 -3.03
N PRO A 43 -3.10 -9.51 -3.70
CA PRO A 43 -1.86 -10.29 -3.92
C PRO A 43 -1.15 -10.65 -2.62
N GLU A 44 -1.18 -9.77 -1.61
CA GLU A 44 -0.64 -10.02 -0.27
C GLU A 44 -1.31 -11.24 0.39
N MET A 45 -2.64 -11.36 0.27
CA MET A 45 -3.39 -12.54 0.75
C MET A 45 -3.03 -13.80 -0.03
N SER A 46 -2.91 -13.72 -1.36
CA SER A 46 -2.53 -14.87 -2.20
C SER A 46 -1.14 -15.43 -1.80
N MET A 47 -0.17 -14.55 -1.55
CA MET A 47 1.16 -14.97 -1.07
C MET A 47 1.11 -15.63 0.31
N GLN A 48 0.23 -15.18 1.20
CA GLN A 48 0.03 -15.83 2.51
C GLN A 48 -0.53 -17.25 2.34
N ILE A 49 -1.54 -17.42 1.50
CA ILE A 49 -2.11 -18.74 1.17
C ILE A 49 -1.05 -19.67 0.57
N GLY A 50 -0.15 -19.15 -0.28
CA GLY A 50 0.97 -19.93 -0.82
C GLY A 50 1.96 -20.47 0.24
N ARG A 51 2.05 -19.83 1.41
CA ARG A 51 2.91 -20.28 2.52
C ARG A 51 2.22 -21.32 3.43
N LEU A 52 0.88 -21.38 3.44
CA LEU A 52 0.11 -22.31 4.27
C LEU A 52 0.48 -23.80 4.06
N PRO A 53 0.72 -24.33 2.84
CA PRO A 53 1.09 -25.72 2.63
C PRO A 53 2.38 -26.11 3.36
N SER A 54 3.37 -25.21 3.41
CA SER A 54 4.61 -25.43 4.14
C SER A 54 4.40 -25.45 5.65
N PHE A 55 3.53 -24.57 6.16
CA PHE A 55 3.11 -24.55 7.55
C PHE A 55 2.35 -25.82 7.96
N TYR A 56 1.41 -26.29 7.13
CA TYR A 56 0.67 -27.53 7.39
C TYR A 56 1.58 -28.76 7.44
N LYS A 57 2.60 -28.82 6.57
CA LYS A 57 3.64 -29.86 6.63
C LYS A 57 4.46 -29.79 7.93
N GLN A 58 4.87 -28.60 8.37
CA GLN A 58 5.63 -28.46 9.62
C GLN A 58 4.76 -28.80 10.86
N LYS A 59 3.47 -28.46 10.82
CA LYS A 59 2.50 -28.80 11.87
C LYS A 59 2.25 -30.30 11.97
N SER A 60 2.20 -31.04 10.85
CA SER A 60 2.00 -32.50 10.88
C SER A 60 3.14 -33.27 11.55
N TYR A 61 4.35 -32.69 11.58
CA TYR A 61 5.49 -33.24 12.31
C TYR A 61 5.60 -32.73 13.75
N TYR A 62 4.57 -32.07 14.29
CA TYR A 62 4.51 -31.55 15.67
C TYR A 62 5.64 -30.58 16.08
N PHE A 63 6.36 -29.97 15.13
CA PHE A 63 7.51 -29.10 15.47
C PHE A 63 7.12 -27.84 16.25
N TYR A 64 6.02 -27.15 15.88
CA TYR A 64 5.61 -25.89 16.53
C TYR A 64 4.08 -25.69 16.51
N SER A 65 3.54 -25.05 17.54
CA SER A 65 2.12 -24.67 17.61
C SER A 65 1.80 -23.49 16.68
N SER A 66 0.55 -23.36 16.23
CA SER A 66 0.12 -22.39 15.21
C SER A 66 0.44 -20.92 15.58
N TRP A 67 0.43 -20.59 16.87
CA TRP A 67 0.73 -19.24 17.36
C TRP A 67 2.22 -18.88 17.22
N ALA A 68 3.12 -19.87 17.32
CA ALA A 68 4.56 -19.67 17.23
C ALA A 68 5.01 -19.29 15.80
N TYR A 69 4.21 -19.61 14.79
CA TYR A 69 4.43 -19.17 13.41
C TYR A 69 3.77 -17.81 13.11
N ALA A 70 2.61 -17.53 13.71
CA ALA A 70 1.85 -16.30 13.47
C ALA A 70 2.52 -15.05 14.06
N ILE A 71 3.16 -15.15 15.24
CA ILE A 71 3.79 -14.01 15.91
C ILE A 71 4.99 -13.48 15.11
N PRO A 72 6.00 -14.30 14.74
CA PRO A 72 7.16 -13.81 13.99
C PRO A 72 6.77 -13.31 12.59
N ALA A 73 5.83 -14.01 11.93
CA ALA A 73 5.34 -13.60 10.61
C ALA A 73 4.64 -12.23 10.66
N SER A 74 3.84 -11.97 11.70
CA SER A 74 3.18 -10.68 11.90
C SER A 74 4.20 -9.58 12.21
N VAL A 75 5.14 -9.84 13.14
CA VAL A 75 6.18 -8.87 13.53
C VAL A 75 7.06 -8.47 12.35
N LEU A 76 7.42 -9.42 11.48
CA LEU A 76 8.23 -9.12 10.28
C LEU A 76 7.45 -8.34 9.21
N LYS A 77 6.12 -8.49 9.15
CA LYS A 77 5.29 -7.75 8.18
C LYS A 77 5.13 -6.28 8.53
N VAL A 78 5.03 -5.92 9.81
CA VAL A 78 4.84 -4.52 10.26
C VAL A 78 5.86 -3.55 9.66
N PRO A 79 7.19 -3.75 9.78
CA PRO A 79 8.17 -2.81 9.26
C PRO A 79 8.14 -2.72 7.72
N ILE A 80 7.84 -3.82 7.04
CA ILE A 80 7.74 -3.87 5.57
C ILE A 80 6.54 -3.05 5.10
N SER A 81 5.38 -3.21 5.74
CA SER A 81 4.17 -2.43 5.42
C SER A 81 4.35 -0.94 5.67
N ILE A 82 5.11 -0.55 6.71
CA ILE A 82 5.44 0.85 6.97
C ILE A 82 6.31 1.41 5.83
N LEU A 83 7.34 0.67 5.41
CA LEU A 83 8.21 1.10 4.32
C LEU A 83 7.44 1.26 3.00
N ASP A 84 6.59 0.30 2.64
CA ASP A 84 5.77 0.38 1.43
C ASP A 84 4.81 1.57 1.46
N SER A 85 4.19 1.83 2.62
CA SER A 85 3.31 2.98 2.81
C SER A 85 4.08 4.31 2.70
N LEU A 86 5.29 4.40 3.24
CA LEU A 86 6.16 5.58 3.10
C LEU A 86 6.57 5.83 1.66
N VAL A 87 6.92 4.78 0.91
CA VAL A 87 7.23 4.88 -0.52
C VAL A 87 6.00 5.31 -1.32
N TRP A 88 4.81 4.80 -0.99
CA TRP A 88 3.56 5.23 -1.62
C TRP A 88 3.29 6.72 -1.38
N ILE A 89 3.35 7.16 -0.12
CA ILE A 89 3.06 8.54 0.27
C ILE A 89 4.06 9.48 -0.37
N SER A 90 5.37 9.20 -0.29
CA SER A 90 6.39 10.07 -0.89
C SER A 90 6.17 10.27 -2.40
N ILE A 91 5.93 9.19 -3.16
CA ILE A 91 5.73 9.30 -4.61
C ILE A 91 4.43 10.05 -4.94
N THR A 92 3.32 9.67 -4.31
CA THR A 92 2.01 10.27 -4.62
C THR A 92 1.91 11.71 -4.14
N TYR A 93 2.50 12.04 -2.99
CA TYR A 93 2.46 13.38 -2.43
C TYR A 93 3.26 14.39 -3.25
N TYR A 94 4.52 14.05 -3.58
CA TYR A 94 5.33 14.92 -4.43
C TYR A 94 4.86 14.91 -5.90
N GLY A 95 4.37 13.77 -6.39
CA GLY A 95 3.94 13.59 -7.77
C GLY A 95 2.64 14.31 -8.12
N ILE A 96 1.63 14.22 -7.25
CA ILE A 96 0.33 14.88 -7.45
C ILE A 96 0.43 16.37 -7.08
N GLY A 97 1.38 16.72 -6.20
CA GLY A 97 1.56 18.10 -5.74
C GLY A 97 0.53 18.51 -4.71
N TYR A 98 0.25 17.63 -3.74
CA TYR A 98 -0.55 18.02 -2.57
C TYR A 98 0.11 19.20 -1.82
N THR A 99 -0.66 19.89 -0.99
CA THR A 99 -0.22 21.09 -0.25
C THR A 99 1.12 20.85 0.44
N PRO A 100 2.20 21.57 0.08
CA PRO A 100 3.56 21.33 0.57
C PRO A 100 3.80 21.81 2.02
N THR A 101 2.81 22.42 2.65
CA THR A 101 2.91 22.84 4.06
C THR A 101 2.46 21.71 4.98
N VAL A 102 3.36 21.28 5.86
CA VAL A 102 3.04 20.45 7.04
C VAL A 102 2.20 21.25 8.05
N SER A 103 2.20 22.58 7.95
CA SER A 103 1.37 23.50 8.72
C SER A 103 0.06 23.83 8.01
N ARG A 104 -1.01 23.93 8.80
CA ARG A 104 -2.32 24.48 8.41
C ARG A 104 -2.18 25.88 7.85
#